data_AF-A0A2T2NE05-F1
#
_entry.id   AF-A0A2T2NE05-F1
#
_cell.length_a   1.000
_cell.length_b   1.000
_cell.length_c   1.000
_cell.angle_alpha   90.00
_cell.angle_beta   90.00
_cell.angle_gamma   90.00
#
_symmetry.space_group_name_H-M   'P 1'
#
loop_
_entity.id
_entity.type
_entity.pdbx_description
1 polymer ?
#
loop_
_entity_poly.entity_id
_entity_poly.type
_entity_poly.pdbx_seq_one_letter_code
_entity_poly.pdbx_strand_id
1 'polypeptide(L)'
;MKPTINPARKRRGHTKSRLGCISCKKRKIKYEYLMHGILALAGSHLSIFVDDSSGNSGLAHRQKAIVGLESAFAKWPLNAEEAHVMLATSYVLATQSNYLPDALLDHILSLRGCALLSQIIHDNLLDGAFSAEPQTHTHSAEVILKNLPDLDQTIAREALHSLAAFSHLLPAAHEIERELVAQLASCVQPLLLPAPAPNTHPTPEITTPSTSAANSSPTSIPFTIPSPATIQHPLLSPSPPASFESINWSTITDVPPGTTPDPTRAFNALMSSLTILSTWPRTAILHLFAPENKLGHVVLAHFCAVRFVIAPFFAPEAASRVPIGAMVEWAERVVDAVGDGREGDGWRAFVEWPRRVLGVIGAEVRRKRGLGFGKVRELLVREPQAFREGRG
;
A
#
# COMPACT_ATOMS: atom_id res chain seq x y z
N MET A 1 -14.98 12.08 -52.68
CA MET A 1 -14.25 12.97 -51.75
C MET A 1 -13.46 12.10 -50.78
N LYS A 2 -12.12 12.16 -50.86
CA LYS A 2 -11.20 11.44 -49.96
C LYS A 2 -10.68 12.43 -48.89
N PRO A 3 -10.55 12.02 -47.62
CA PRO A 3 -10.02 12.89 -46.58
C PRO A 3 -8.50 13.08 -46.77
N THR A 4 -8.07 14.34 -46.78
CA THR A 4 -6.66 14.74 -46.81
C THR A 4 -6.00 14.42 -45.47
N ILE A 5 -5.04 13.50 -45.51
CA ILE A 5 -4.16 13.14 -44.39
C ILE A 5 -3.26 14.33 -44.08
N ASN A 6 -3.33 14.83 -42.85
CA ASN A 6 -2.49 15.91 -42.33
C ASN A 6 -1.02 15.46 -42.34
N PRO A 7 -0.10 16.11 -43.08
CA PRO A 7 1.26 15.62 -43.21
C PRO A 7 1.96 15.67 -41.86
N ALA A 8 2.39 14.50 -41.41
CA ALA A 8 3.15 14.25 -40.20
C ALA A 8 4.15 15.40 -39.91
N ARG A 9 4.01 16.01 -38.73
CA ARG A 9 4.98 16.94 -38.15
C ARG A 9 6.31 16.20 -37.98
N LYS A 10 7.13 16.13 -39.03
CA LYS A 10 8.46 15.52 -39.02
C LYS A 10 9.26 16.22 -37.93
N ARG A 11 9.47 15.55 -36.78
CA ARG A 11 10.42 15.98 -35.77
C ARG A 11 11.79 16.01 -36.46
N ARG A 12 12.30 17.20 -36.80
CA ARG A 12 13.65 17.36 -37.32
C ARG A 12 14.64 16.83 -36.27
N GLY A 13 15.35 15.76 -36.60
CA GLY A 13 16.48 15.30 -35.81
C GLY A 13 17.54 16.39 -35.77
N HIS A 14 18.03 16.72 -34.59
CA HIS A 14 19.16 17.62 -34.41
C HIS A 14 20.32 16.82 -33.82
N THR A 15 21.55 17.17 -34.20
CA THR A 15 22.77 16.53 -33.73
C THR A 15 22.89 16.74 -32.22
N LYS A 16 22.91 15.65 -31.45
CA LYS A 16 23.13 15.69 -30.00
C LYS A 16 24.57 16.17 -29.75
N SER A 17 24.76 17.46 -29.54
CA SER A 17 25.97 18.00 -28.92
C SER A 17 26.06 17.45 -27.49
N ARG A 18 27.26 17.05 -27.03
CA ARG A 18 27.51 16.69 -25.61
C ARG A 18 27.11 17.80 -24.64
N LEU A 19 26.98 19.04 -25.12
CA LEU A 19 26.54 20.20 -24.36
C LEU A 19 25.05 20.52 -24.51
N GLY A 20 24.28 19.77 -25.31
CA GLY A 20 22.85 20.02 -25.59
C GLY A 20 22.59 21.23 -26.50
N CYS A 21 21.60 21.13 -27.38
CA CYS A 21 21.25 22.21 -28.30
C CYS A 21 20.65 23.43 -27.55
N ILE A 22 20.92 24.67 -27.99
CA ILE A 22 20.40 25.89 -27.31
C ILE A 22 18.86 25.87 -27.25
N SER A 23 18.20 25.37 -28.29
CA SER A 23 16.74 25.18 -28.34
C SER A 23 16.22 24.06 -27.41
N CYS A 24 17.08 23.12 -27.01
CA CYS A 24 16.81 22.10 -26.00
C CYS A 24 16.96 22.70 -24.61
N LYS A 25 18.03 23.48 -24.39
CA LYS A 25 18.27 24.22 -23.14
C LYS A 25 17.20 25.28 -22.85
N LYS A 26 16.64 25.89 -23.90
CA LYS A 26 15.54 26.87 -23.79
C LYS A 26 14.18 26.24 -23.50
N ARG A 27 14.02 24.91 -23.57
CA ARG A 27 12.77 24.29 -23.13
C ARG A 27 12.73 24.36 -21.60
N LYS A 28 11.99 25.33 -21.09
CA LYS A 28 11.64 25.37 -19.67
C LYS A 28 10.88 24.10 -19.32
N ILE A 29 11.24 23.48 -18.21
CA ILE A 29 10.50 22.37 -17.64
C ILE A 29 9.15 22.94 -17.21
N LYS A 30 8.06 22.46 -17.82
CA LYS A 30 6.72 23.04 -17.61
C LYS A 30 6.25 22.90 -16.17
N TYR A 31 6.59 21.76 -15.54
CA TYR A 31 6.21 21.41 -14.17
C TYR A 31 7.46 21.10 -13.35
N GLU A 32 8.08 22.14 -12.81
CA GLU A 32 9.34 22.00 -12.05
C GLU A 32 9.16 21.16 -10.80
N TYR A 33 8.00 21.22 -10.15
CA TYR A 33 7.73 20.45 -8.93
C TYR A 33 7.68 18.93 -9.20
N LEU A 34 7.08 18.49 -10.31
CA LEU A 34 7.12 17.09 -10.72
C LEU A 34 8.54 16.63 -11.04
N MET A 35 9.31 17.46 -11.77
CA MET A 35 10.72 17.17 -12.05
C MET A 35 11.54 17.05 -10.78
N HIS A 36 11.34 17.93 -9.81
CA HIS A 36 11.96 17.84 -8.49
C HIS A 36 11.53 16.56 -7.76
N GLY A 37 10.25 16.16 -7.81
CA GLY A 37 9.82 14.88 -7.25
C GLY A 37 10.59 13.71 -7.86
N ILE A 38 10.72 13.66 -9.20
CA ILE A 38 11.43 12.58 -9.91
C ILE A 38 12.90 12.55 -9.50
N LEU A 39 13.57 13.70 -9.40
CA LEU A 39 14.96 13.79 -8.94
C LEU A 39 15.11 13.36 -7.48
N ALA A 40 14.13 13.70 -6.63
CA ALA A 40 14.10 13.31 -5.23
C ALA A 40 14.02 11.77 -5.09
N LEU A 41 13.10 11.14 -5.82
CA LEU A 41 12.97 9.68 -5.88
C LEU A 41 14.22 9.01 -6.45
N ALA A 42 14.76 9.51 -7.57
CA ALA A 42 15.96 8.96 -8.18
C ALA A 42 17.18 9.06 -7.26
N GLY A 43 17.35 10.21 -6.59
CA GLY A 43 18.41 10.41 -5.60
C GLY A 43 18.29 9.47 -4.41
N SER A 44 17.09 9.34 -3.84
CA SER A 44 16.82 8.40 -2.74
C SER A 44 17.10 6.95 -3.14
N HIS A 45 16.65 6.51 -4.32
CA HIS A 45 16.94 5.17 -4.80
C HIS A 45 18.45 4.95 -5.04
N LEU A 46 19.15 5.91 -5.66
CA LEU A 46 20.58 5.81 -5.94
C LEU A 46 21.41 5.72 -4.65
N SER A 47 21.02 6.46 -3.60
CA SER A 47 21.72 6.49 -2.32
C SER A 47 21.78 5.14 -1.59
N ILE A 48 20.91 4.19 -1.94
CA ILE A 48 20.99 2.81 -1.40
C ILE A 48 22.23 2.08 -1.93
N PHE A 49 22.57 2.33 -3.19
CA PHE A 49 23.58 1.57 -3.93
C PHE A 49 24.91 2.29 -4.06
N VAL A 50 24.93 3.60 -3.81
CA VAL A 50 26.12 4.44 -3.89
C VAL A 50 26.34 5.09 -2.55
N ASP A 51 27.52 4.83 -1.97
CA ASP A 51 27.98 5.51 -0.76
C ASP A 51 28.43 6.93 -1.13
N ASP A 52 27.47 7.84 -1.33
CA ASP A 52 27.74 9.26 -1.59
C ASP A 52 27.34 10.13 -0.40
N SER A 53 28.27 11.02 -0.01
CA SER A 53 28.09 12.06 1.00
C SER A 53 27.06 13.15 0.61
N SER A 54 26.58 13.16 -0.64
CA SER A 54 25.63 14.16 -1.16
C SER A 54 24.15 13.92 -0.79
N GLY A 55 23.87 13.09 0.23
CA GLY A 55 22.53 12.66 0.68
C GLY A 55 21.50 13.77 0.91
N ASN A 56 21.94 15.04 0.96
CA ASN A 56 21.08 16.21 1.06
C ASN A 56 20.38 16.62 -0.25
N SER A 57 20.86 16.17 -1.41
CA SER A 57 20.33 16.58 -2.72
C SER A 57 18.91 16.04 -2.97
N GLY A 58 18.64 14.78 -2.57
CA GLY A 58 17.31 14.16 -2.70
C GLY A 58 16.26 14.84 -1.82
N LEU A 59 16.62 15.18 -0.57
CA LEU A 59 15.74 15.89 0.36
C LEU A 59 15.48 17.34 -0.09
N ALA A 60 16.49 18.04 -0.59
CA ALA A 60 16.31 19.38 -1.13
C ALA A 60 15.35 19.39 -2.34
N HIS A 61 15.42 18.37 -3.21
CA HIS A 61 14.47 18.20 -4.30
C HIS A 61 13.07 17.82 -3.79
N ARG A 62 12.95 16.99 -2.76
CA ARG A 62 11.67 16.66 -2.12
C ARG A 62 10.97 17.93 -1.60
N GLN A 63 11.69 18.79 -0.88
CA GLN A 63 11.13 20.04 -0.35
C GLN A 63 10.58 20.93 -1.47
N LYS A 64 11.35 21.11 -2.56
CA LYS A 64 10.90 21.90 -3.72
C LYS A 64 9.66 21.29 -4.40
N ALA A 65 9.58 19.97 -4.46
CA ALA A 65 8.42 19.27 -5.00
C ALA A 65 7.17 19.50 -4.13
N ILE A 66 7.30 19.40 -2.80
CA ILE A 66 6.20 19.65 -1.84
C ILE A 66 5.71 21.09 -1.95
N VAL A 67 6.61 22.08 -1.84
CA VAL A 67 6.23 23.51 -1.92
C VAL A 67 5.55 23.84 -3.25
N GLY A 68 6.05 23.28 -4.35
CA GLY A 68 5.45 23.46 -5.67
C GLY A 68 4.09 22.77 -5.81
N LEU A 69 3.92 21.59 -5.24
CA LEU A 69 2.66 20.86 -5.22
C LEU A 69 1.60 21.58 -4.36
N GLU A 70 1.97 22.07 -3.17
CA GLU A 70 1.11 22.92 -2.33
C GLU A 70 0.67 24.19 -3.07
N SER A 71 1.60 24.83 -3.78
CA SER A 71 1.31 25.99 -4.62
C SER A 71 0.37 25.65 -5.79
N ALA A 72 0.37 24.41 -6.27
CA ALA A 72 -0.58 23.93 -7.29
C ALA A 72 -1.96 23.67 -6.69
N PHE A 73 -2.05 23.09 -5.49
CA PHE A 73 -3.32 22.90 -4.76
C PHE A 73 -4.04 24.23 -4.47
N ALA A 74 -3.31 25.34 -4.32
CA ALA A 74 -3.90 26.66 -4.13
C ALA A 74 -4.57 27.26 -5.40
N LYS A 75 -4.44 26.62 -6.58
CA LYS A 75 -4.94 27.14 -7.85
C LYS A 75 -6.16 26.35 -8.33
N TRP A 76 -7.34 26.95 -8.21
CA TRP A 76 -8.62 26.34 -8.58
C TRP A 76 -9.37 27.18 -9.64
N PRO A 77 -10.13 26.56 -10.57
CA PRO A 77 -10.27 25.13 -10.83
C PRO A 77 -9.05 24.52 -11.55
N LEU A 78 -8.78 23.24 -11.29
CA LEU A 78 -7.71 22.52 -11.96
C LEU A 78 -8.10 22.22 -13.42
N ASN A 79 -7.14 22.39 -14.33
CA ASN A 79 -7.25 21.79 -15.66
C ASN A 79 -6.77 20.33 -15.62
N ALA A 80 -7.16 19.54 -16.62
CA ALA A 80 -6.84 18.11 -16.65
C ALA A 80 -5.33 17.85 -16.56
N GLU A 81 -4.52 18.56 -17.34
CA GLU A 81 -3.07 18.37 -17.33
C GLU A 81 -2.45 18.61 -15.94
N GLU A 82 -2.85 19.70 -15.26
CA GLU A 82 -2.39 20.01 -13.90
C GLU A 82 -2.79 18.91 -12.92
N ALA A 83 -4.04 18.43 -12.96
CA ALA A 83 -4.52 17.37 -12.07
C ALA A 83 -3.69 16.08 -12.21
N HIS A 84 -3.38 15.68 -13.45
CA HIS A 84 -2.53 14.51 -13.72
C HIS A 84 -1.07 14.71 -13.28
N VAL A 85 -0.52 15.91 -13.42
CA VAL A 85 0.84 16.24 -12.95
C VAL A 85 0.92 16.26 -11.43
N MET A 86 -0.10 16.81 -10.76
CA MET A 86 -0.23 16.76 -9.31
C MET A 86 -0.35 15.31 -8.82
N LEU A 87 -1.12 14.47 -9.52
CA LEU A 87 -1.26 13.06 -9.19
C LEU A 87 0.07 12.31 -9.36
N ALA A 88 0.78 12.54 -10.47
CA ALA A 88 2.12 11.99 -10.68
C ALA A 88 3.08 12.40 -9.55
N THR A 89 3.08 13.68 -9.18
CA THR A 89 3.96 14.19 -8.14
C THR A 89 3.64 13.55 -6.79
N SER A 90 2.35 13.41 -6.46
CA SER A 90 1.91 12.76 -5.23
C SER A 90 2.36 11.29 -5.16
N TYR A 91 2.24 10.53 -6.25
CA TYR A 91 2.74 9.15 -6.31
C TYR A 91 4.26 9.08 -6.18
N VAL A 92 4.98 10.00 -6.81
CA VAL A 92 6.44 10.07 -6.72
C VAL A 92 6.88 10.39 -5.29
N LEU A 93 6.21 11.32 -4.60
CA LEU A 93 6.48 11.64 -3.19
C LEU A 93 6.14 10.48 -2.25
N ALA A 94 5.01 9.80 -2.48
CA ALA A 94 4.62 8.61 -1.72
C ALA A 94 5.64 7.48 -1.89
N THR A 95 6.08 7.25 -3.13
CA THR A 95 7.11 6.24 -3.44
C THR A 95 8.46 6.64 -2.87
N GLN A 96 8.83 7.92 -2.92
CA GLN A 96 10.07 8.41 -2.33
C GLN A 96 10.07 8.21 -0.82
N SER A 97 8.92 8.40 -0.15
CA SER A 97 8.83 8.20 1.29
C SER A 97 9.38 6.82 1.67
N ASN A 98 9.17 5.75 0.87
CA ASN A 98 9.69 4.38 1.07
C ASN A 98 11.21 4.23 1.20
N TYR A 99 11.97 5.30 0.96
CA TYR A 99 13.42 5.33 1.06
C TYR A 99 13.93 6.21 2.21
N LEU A 100 13.03 6.87 2.95
CA LEU A 100 13.35 7.76 4.07
C LEU A 100 13.00 7.05 5.37
N PRO A 101 13.91 6.88 6.33
CA PRO A 101 13.70 6.06 7.52
C PRO A 101 12.64 6.60 8.51
N ASP A 102 12.11 7.79 8.35
CA ASP A 102 11.15 8.42 9.28
C ASP A 102 9.84 8.84 8.59
N ALA A 103 9.54 8.24 7.44
CA ALA A 103 8.51 8.75 6.53
C ALA A 103 7.24 7.89 6.43
N LEU A 104 6.90 7.08 7.44
CA LEU A 104 5.64 6.30 7.42
C LEU A 104 4.39 7.20 7.34
N LEU A 105 4.32 8.23 8.19
CA LEU A 105 3.22 9.18 8.14
C LEU A 105 3.23 9.99 6.83
N ASP A 106 4.39 10.46 6.40
CA ASP A 106 4.60 11.14 5.13
C ASP A 106 4.15 10.31 3.91
N HIS A 107 4.43 9.01 3.93
CA HIS A 107 3.97 8.05 2.92
C HIS A 107 2.45 8.01 2.87
N ILE A 108 1.79 7.86 4.03
CA ILE A 108 0.33 7.85 4.12
C ILE A 108 -0.26 9.18 3.66
N LEU A 109 0.27 10.31 4.12
CA LEU A 109 -0.21 11.64 3.72
C LEU A 109 -0.07 11.86 2.20
N SER A 110 1.01 11.39 1.59
CA SER A 110 1.20 11.44 0.14
C SER A 110 0.20 10.55 -0.61
N LEU A 111 -0.08 9.34 -0.10
CA LEU A 111 -1.12 8.45 -0.66
C LEU A 111 -2.53 9.07 -0.56
N ARG A 112 -2.82 9.83 0.50
CA ARG A 112 -4.07 10.59 0.61
C ARG A 112 -4.19 11.63 -0.49
N GLY A 113 -3.09 12.32 -0.82
CA GLY A 113 -3.02 13.22 -1.97
C GLY A 113 -3.34 12.50 -3.28
N CYS A 114 -2.81 11.28 -3.48
CA CYS A 114 -3.14 10.45 -4.64
C CYS A 114 -4.62 10.09 -4.70
N ALA A 115 -5.21 9.65 -3.58
CA ALA A 115 -6.62 9.26 -3.52
C ALA A 115 -7.54 10.46 -3.87
N LEU A 116 -7.29 11.62 -3.25
CA LEU A 116 -8.03 12.85 -3.49
C LEU A 116 -7.95 13.28 -4.97
N LEU A 117 -6.74 13.32 -5.54
CA LEU A 117 -6.55 13.73 -6.94
C LEU A 117 -7.15 12.74 -7.93
N SER A 118 -7.06 11.44 -7.64
CA SER A 118 -7.70 10.41 -8.46
C SER A 118 -9.21 10.59 -8.49
N GLN A 119 -9.83 10.88 -7.34
CA GLN A 119 -11.25 11.18 -7.26
C GLN A 119 -11.63 12.44 -8.02
N ILE A 120 -10.87 13.54 -7.86
CA ILE A 120 -11.11 14.78 -8.61
C ILE A 120 -11.05 14.53 -10.12
N ILE A 121 -10.05 13.77 -10.59
CA ILE A 121 -9.91 13.41 -12.00
C ILE A 121 -11.11 12.61 -12.49
N HIS A 122 -11.56 11.64 -11.70
CA HIS A 122 -12.70 10.79 -12.04
C HIS A 122 -14.02 11.58 -12.06
N ASP A 123 -14.35 12.28 -10.97
CA ASP A 123 -15.62 13.01 -10.80
C ASP A 123 -15.79 14.13 -11.83
N ASN A 124 -14.69 14.71 -12.30
CA ASN A 124 -14.70 15.81 -13.26
C ASN A 124 -14.30 15.41 -14.69
N LEU A 125 -14.17 14.10 -14.96
CA LEU A 125 -13.85 13.55 -16.29
C LEU A 125 -12.61 14.19 -16.92
N LEU A 126 -11.56 14.39 -16.11
CA LEU A 126 -10.33 15.05 -16.54
C LEU A 126 -9.43 14.04 -17.27
N ASP A 127 -9.65 13.85 -18.57
CA ASP A 127 -8.87 12.88 -19.35
C ASP A 127 -7.37 13.21 -19.43
N GLY A 128 -6.52 12.18 -19.30
CA GLY A 128 -5.07 12.35 -19.33
C GLY A 128 -4.27 11.07 -19.13
N ALA A 129 -3.04 11.22 -18.66
CA ALA A 129 -2.05 10.14 -18.59
C ALA A 129 -2.40 9.02 -17.60
N PHE A 130 -3.17 9.33 -16.56
CA PHE A 130 -3.65 8.39 -15.53
C PHE A 130 -5.16 8.12 -15.65
N SER A 131 -5.78 8.37 -16.80
CA SER A 131 -7.17 7.95 -17.02
C SER A 131 -7.25 6.44 -16.84
N ALA A 132 -8.10 5.99 -15.91
CA ALA A 132 -8.29 4.58 -15.62
C ALA A 132 -8.85 3.87 -16.84
N GLU A 133 -8.10 2.91 -17.39
CA GLU A 133 -8.65 2.00 -18.39
C GLU A 133 -9.25 0.78 -17.66
N PRO A 134 -10.57 0.52 -17.75
CA PRO A 134 -11.27 -0.41 -16.86
C PRO A 134 -10.79 -1.87 -16.83
N GLN A 135 -9.87 -2.29 -17.72
CA GLN A 135 -9.54 -3.70 -17.93
C GLN A 135 -8.04 -4.04 -18.00
N THR A 136 -7.13 -3.07 -17.92
CA THR A 136 -5.69 -3.34 -18.09
C THR A 136 -5.00 -3.81 -16.81
N HIS A 137 -5.47 -3.39 -15.63
CA HIS A 137 -4.86 -3.77 -14.34
C HIS A 137 -5.36 -5.12 -13.78
N THR A 138 -6.55 -5.57 -14.17
CA THR A 138 -7.20 -6.79 -13.66
C THR A 138 -6.48 -8.07 -14.10
N HIS A 139 -6.03 -8.15 -15.36
CA HIS A 139 -5.41 -9.37 -15.89
C HIS A 139 -4.12 -9.77 -15.15
N SER A 140 -3.27 -8.80 -14.81
CA SER A 140 -2.03 -9.06 -14.06
C SER A 140 -2.29 -9.52 -12.63
N ALA A 141 -3.30 -8.96 -11.97
CA ALA A 141 -3.71 -9.37 -10.63
C ALA A 141 -4.34 -10.78 -10.66
N GLU A 142 -5.20 -11.07 -11.63
CA GLU A 142 -5.84 -12.39 -11.80
C GLU A 142 -4.82 -13.52 -11.96
N VAL A 143 -3.74 -13.31 -12.71
CA VAL A 143 -2.69 -14.32 -12.89
C VAL A 143 -1.95 -14.61 -11.58
N ILE A 144 -1.66 -13.57 -10.81
CA ILE A 144 -1.02 -13.69 -9.48
C ILE A 144 -1.96 -14.43 -8.52
N LEU A 145 -3.24 -14.07 -8.50
CA LEU A 145 -4.24 -14.68 -7.63
C LEU A 145 -4.46 -16.17 -7.92
N LYS A 146 -4.35 -16.58 -9.20
CA LYS A 146 -4.47 -18.00 -9.61
C LYS A 146 -3.25 -18.85 -9.24
N ASN A 147 -2.08 -18.25 -9.08
CA ASN A 147 -0.81 -18.96 -8.85
C ASN A 147 -0.12 -18.47 -7.56
N LEU A 148 -0.90 -18.27 -6.50
CA LEU A 148 -0.36 -17.84 -5.22
C LEU A 148 0.47 -18.98 -4.59
N PRO A 149 1.75 -18.76 -4.23
CA PRO A 149 2.50 -19.75 -3.47
C PRO A 149 1.87 -19.98 -2.09
N ASP A 150 2.04 -21.19 -1.55
CA ASP A 150 1.53 -21.53 -0.23
C ASP A 150 2.18 -20.68 0.87
N LEU A 151 1.34 -20.04 1.68
CA LEU A 151 1.76 -19.35 2.90
C LEU A 151 1.90 -20.36 4.03
N ASP A 152 3.01 -20.28 4.79
CA ASP A 152 3.21 -21.11 5.97
C ASP A 152 2.06 -20.92 6.97
N GLN A 153 1.38 -22.03 7.27
CA GLN A 153 0.15 -22.02 8.06
C GLN A 153 0.41 -21.69 9.53
N THR A 154 1.60 -21.95 10.05
CA THR A 154 1.96 -21.57 11.42
C THR A 154 2.16 -20.05 11.50
N ILE A 155 2.89 -19.45 10.56
CA ILE A 155 3.06 -17.99 10.50
C ILE A 155 1.70 -17.29 10.36
N ALA A 156 0.82 -17.81 9.48
CA ALA A 156 -0.52 -17.25 9.28
C ALA A 156 -1.38 -17.33 10.57
N ARG A 157 -1.36 -18.46 11.28
CA ARG A 157 -2.10 -18.64 12.54
C ARG A 157 -1.52 -17.78 13.67
N GLU A 158 -0.20 -17.67 13.77
CA GLU A 158 0.45 -16.78 14.74
C GLU A 158 0.07 -15.31 14.51
N ALA A 159 -0.01 -14.86 13.26
CA ALA A 159 -0.46 -13.51 12.93
C ALA A 159 -1.88 -13.24 13.46
N LEU A 160 -2.81 -14.18 13.24
CA LEU A 160 -4.20 -14.07 13.69
C LEU A 160 -4.33 -14.16 15.21
N HIS A 161 -3.56 -15.04 15.86
CA HIS A 161 -3.52 -15.10 17.33
C HIS A 161 -2.95 -13.80 17.93
N SER A 162 -1.93 -13.20 17.30
CA SER A 162 -1.39 -11.91 17.72
C SER A 162 -2.44 -10.80 17.62
N LEU A 163 -3.21 -10.77 16.53
CA LEU A 163 -4.35 -9.84 16.37
C LEU A 163 -5.45 -10.10 17.42
N ALA A 164 -5.77 -11.38 17.69
CA ALA A 164 -6.79 -11.75 18.66
C ALA A 164 -6.42 -11.39 20.11
N ALA A 165 -5.13 -11.40 20.45
CA ALA A 165 -4.63 -11.16 21.80
C ALA A 165 -5.06 -9.80 22.37
N PHE A 166 -5.17 -8.77 21.53
CA PHE A 166 -5.60 -7.43 21.95
C PHE A 166 -7.02 -7.07 21.48
N SER A 167 -7.76 -8.02 20.89
CA SER A 167 -9.09 -7.76 20.33
C SER A 167 -10.11 -7.27 21.37
N HIS A 168 -9.94 -7.66 22.64
CA HIS A 168 -10.78 -7.22 23.76
C HIS A 168 -10.66 -5.71 24.06
N LEU A 169 -9.62 -5.02 23.58
CA LEU A 169 -9.44 -3.58 23.73
C LEU A 169 -10.18 -2.78 22.64
N LEU A 170 -10.48 -3.42 21.50
CA LEU A 170 -11.04 -2.76 20.32
C LEU A 170 -12.47 -2.24 20.45
N PRO A 171 -13.40 -2.85 21.24
CA PRO A 171 -14.74 -2.29 21.42
C PRO A 171 -14.76 -0.86 21.95
N ALA A 172 -13.77 -0.47 22.76
CA ALA A 172 -13.64 0.90 23.30
C ALA A 172 -12.70 1.80 22.47
N ALA A 173 -12.08 1.25 21.42
CA ALA A 173 -11.08 1.93 20.61
C ALA A 173 -11.69 2.91 19.60
N HIS A 174 -10.84 3.68 18.92
CA HIS A 174 -11.28 4.53 17.82
C HIS A 174 -11.68 3.68 16.61
N GLU A 175 -12.65 4.16 15.82
CA GLU A 175 -13.22 3.40 14.68
C GLU A 175 -12.16 2.94 13.68
N ILE A 176 -11.18 3.78 13.36
CA ILE A 176 -10.07 3.47 12.45
C ILE A 176 -9.22 2.30 12.93
N GLU A 177 -9.03 2.14 14.23
CA GLU A 177 -8.24 1.04 14.82
C GLU A 177 -8.99 -0.27 14.66
N ARG A 178 -10.30 -0.26 14.97
CA ARG A 178 -11.19 -1.43 14.76
C ARG A 178 -11.19 -1.86 13.31
N GLU A 179 -11.38 -0.90 12.41
CA GLU A 179 -11.51 -1.18 10.99
C GLU A 179 -10.20 -1.67 10.37
N LEU A 180 -9.07 -1.07 10.72
CA LEU A 180 -7.76 -1.55 10.28
C LEU A 180 -7.51 -2.98 10.75
N VAL A 181 -7.78 -3.29 12.02
CA VAL A 181 -7.57 -4.64 12.56
C VAL A 181 -8.47 -5.67 11.87
N ALA A 182 -9.72 -5.31 11.55
CA ALA A 182 -10.61 -6.17 10.77
C ALA A 182 -10.03 -6.48 9.38
N GLN A 183 -9.45 -5.49 8.70
CA GLN A 183 -8.78 -5.70 7.42
C GLN A 183 -7.52 -6.55 7.56
N LEU A 184 -6.70 -6.35 8.59
CA LEU A 184 -5.50 -7.15 8.82
C LEU A 184 -5.83 -8.63 9.06
N ALA A 185 -6.86 -8.92 9.84
CA ALA A 185 -7.37 -10.29 10.01
C ALA A 185 -7.84 -10.87 8.67
N SER A 186 -8.59 -10.08 7.90
CA SER A 186 -9.13 -10.47 6.60
C SER A 186 -8.06 -10.61 5.49
N CYS A 187 -6.85 -10.11 5.70
CA CYS A 187 -5.70 -10.36 4.82
C CYS A 187 -5.17 -11.80 4.97
N VAL A 188 -5.35 -12.41 6.15
CA VAL A 188 -4.70 -13.67 6.52
C VAL A 188 -5.69 -14.82 6.60
N GLN A 189 -6.85 -14.61 7.24
CA GLN A 189 -7.85 -15.67 7.47
C GLN A 189 -8.27 -16.40 6.19
N PRO A 190 -8.54 -15.72 5.05
CA PRO A 190 -8.95 -16.41 3.83
C PRO A 190 -7.87 -17.28 3.19
N LEU A 191 -6.61 -17.17 3.66
CA LEU A 191 -5.47 -17.96 3.18
C LEU A 191 -5.19 -19.20 4.05
N LEU A 192 -5.94 -19.40 5.13
CA LEU A 192 -5.79 -20.57 5.97
C LEU A 192 -6.34 -21.83 5.30
N LEU A 193 -5.65 -22.94 5.50
CA LEU A 193 -6.06 -24.27 5.09
C LEU A 193 -6.72 -25.01 6.27
N PRO A 194 -7.73 -25.88 6.01
CA PRO A 194 -8.28 -26.77 7.03
C PRO A 194 -7.18 -27.63 7.66
N ALA A 195 -7.30 -27.93 8.95
CA ALA A 195 -6.44 -28.93 9.59
C ALA A 195 -6.65 -30.29 8.88
N PRO A 196 -5.59 -31.11 8.71
CA PRO A 196 -5.74 -32.42 8.09
C PRO A 196 -6.72 -33.26 8.91
N ALA A 197 -7.81 -33.70 8.27
CA ALA A 197 -8.78 -34.57 8.91
C ALA A 197 -8.12 -35.91 9.29
N PRO A 198 -8.42 -36.50 10.44
CA PRO A 198 -8.27 -37.95 10.59
C PRO A 198 -9.18 -38.63 9.56
N ASN A 199 -8.60 -39.55 8.79
CA ASN A 199 -9.20 -40.22 7.64
C ASN A 199 -10.68 -40.58 7.83
N THR A 200 -11.56 -40.00 7.02
CA THR A 200 -12.87 -40.58 6.72
C THR A 200 -13.32 -40.20 5.31
N HIS A 201 -13.79 -41.22 4.59
CA HIS A 201 -14.17 -41.18 3.18
C HIS A 201 -15.35 -40.22 2.88
N PRO A 202 -15.39 -39.61 1.68
CA PRO A 202 -16.43 -38.66 1.31
C PRO A 202 -17.69 -39.35 0.76
N THR A 203 -18.85 -38.77 1.06
CA THR A 203 -20.14 -39.02 0.35
C THR A 203 -20.60 -37.68 -0.24
N PRO A 204 -21.05 -37.60 -1.50
CA PRO A 204 -21.30 -36.32 -2.17
C PRO A 204 -22.76 -35.86 -2.04
N GLU A 205 -22.98 -34.56 -1.80
CA GLU A 205 -24.27 -33.91 -2.04
C GLU A 205 -24.11 -32.65 -2.89
N ILE A 206 -25.09 -32.48 -3.78
CA ILE A 206 -25.18 -31.53 -4.90
C ILE A 206 -26.12 -30.40 -4.49
N THR A 207 -25.76 -29.12 -4.71
CA THR A 207 -26.78 -28.09 -5.01
C THR A 207 -26.24 -26.87 -5.78
N THR A 208 -27.15 -26.26 -6.53
CA THR A 208 -27.09 -25.36 -7.70
C THR A 208 -26.86 -23.87 -7.41
N PRO A 209 -26.43 -23.05 -8.41
CA PRO A 209 -26.25 -21.61 -8.25
C PRO A 209 -27.48 -20.78 -8.63
N SER A 210 -27.68 -19.63 -7.99
CA SER A 210 -28.61 -18.57 -8.40
C SER A 210 -27.86 -17.26 -8.67
N THR A 211 -28.20 -16.63 -9.80
CA THR A 211 -27.61 -15.39 -10.32
C THR A 211 -28.63 -14.26 -10.21
N SER A 212 -28.21 -13.06 -9.82
CA SER A 212 -28.95 -11.84 -10.17
C SER A 212 -27.98 -10.67 -10.42
N ALA A 213 -28.20 -9.98 -11.53
CA ALA A 213 -27.47 -8.81 -11.99
C ALA A 213 -28.39 -7.59 -11.95
N ALA A 214 -27.85 -6.41 -11.65
CA ALA A 214 -28.56 -5.14 -11.78
C ALA A 214 -27.71 -4.15 -12.60
N ASN A 215 -28.33 -3.59 -13.65
CA ASN A 215 -27.79 -2.51 -14.48
C ASN A 215 -28.18 -1.14 -13.89
N SER A 216 -27.36 -0.11 -14.14
CA SER A 216 -27.78 1.30 -14.01
C SER A 216 -27.24 2.14 -15.17
N SER A 217 -28.02 3.16 -15.55
CA SER A 217 -27.78 4.12 -16.64
C SER A 217 -27.23 5.45 -16.09
N PRO A 218 -26.50 6.27 -16.89
CA PRO A 218 -25.85 7.48 -16.38
C PRO A 218 -26.74 8.71 -16.47
N THR A 219 -26.61 9.62 -15.50
CA THR A 219 -27.15 10.99 -15.53
C THR A 219 -26.00 11.96 -15.24
N SER A 220 -25.90 13.03 -16.02
CA SER A 220 -24.86 14.09 -15.93
C SER A 220 -24.91 14.89 -14.63
N ILE A 221 -23.75 15.19 -14.04
CA ILE A 221 -23.61 15.91 -12.76
C ILE A 221 -22.70 17.14 -12.92
N PRO A 222 -22.96 18.28 -12.24
CA PRO A 222 -22.08 19.45 -12.22
C PRO A 222 -20.75 19.17 -11.50
N PHE A 223 -19.76 20.01 -11.80
CA PHE A 223 -18.45 20.06 -11.16
C PHE A 223 -18.55 20.03 -9.63
N THR A 224 -18.06 18.95 -9.01
CA THR A 224 -18.17 18.69 -7.57
C THR A 224 -16.77 18.61 -6.96
N ILE A 225 -16.53 19.39 -5.92
CA ILE A 225 -15.35 19.23 -5.06
C ILE A 225 -15.72 18.18 -4.02
N PRO A 226 -15.04 17.03 -3.93
CA PRO A 226 -15.28 16.11 -2.84
C PRO A 226 -14.95 16.81 -1.52
N SER A 227 -15.91 16.81 -0.60
CA SER A 227 -15.67 17.23 0.78
C SER A 227 -14.55 16.35 1.35
N PRO A 228 -13.63 16.88 2.19
CA PRO A 228 -12.59 16.08 2.85
C PRO A 228 -13.11 14.86 3.63
N ALA A 229 -14.43 14.82 3.90
CA ALA A 229 -15.13 13.73 4.58
C ALA A 229 -15.52 12.54 3.68
N THR A 230 -15.45 12.67 2.33
CA THR A 230 -15.97 11.66 1.39
C THR A 230 -14.94 11.32 0.31
N ILE A 231 -13.68 11.08 0.72
CA ILE A 231 -12.67 10.62 -0.22
C ILE A 231 -12.97 9.16 -0.58
N GLN A 232 -13.16 8.84 -1.86
CA GLN A 232 -13.30 7.48 -2.37
C GLN A 232 -12.22 7.21 -3.42
N HIS A 233 -11.56 6.06 -3.36
CA HIS A 233 -10.53 5.71 -4.33
C HIS A 233 -11.19 5.08 -5.57
N PRO A 234 -11.15 5.71 -6.77
CA PRO A 234 -11.92 5.21 -7.92
C PRO A 234 -11.49 3.82 -8.41
N LEU A 235 -10.26 3.42 -8.09
CA LEU A 235 -9.68 2.13 -8.51
C LEU A 235 -9.74 1.03 -7.44
N LEU A 236 -10.23 1.32 -6.23
CA LEU A 236 -10.29 0.35 -5.12
C LEU A 236 -11.72 0.30 -4.58
N SER A 237 -12.15 -0.89 -4.15
CA SER A 237 -13.52 -1.06 -3.64
C SER A 237 -13.82 -0.05 -2.52
N PRO A 238 -14.95 0.67 -2.56
CA PRO A 238 -15.31 1.66 -1.55
C PRO A 238 -15.74 1.02 -0.24
N SER A 239 -16.17 -0.25 -0.24
CA SER A 239 -16.54 -0.99 0.97
C SER A 239 -15.41 -1.87 1.47
N PRO A 240 -15.09 -1.82 2.78
CA PRO A 240 -14.21 -2.80 3.39
C PRO A 240 -14.82 -4.21 3.29
N PRO A 241 -14.02 -5.25 2.96
CA PRO A 241 -14.52 -6.62 2.81
C PRO A 241 -14.97 -7.28 4.13
N ALA A 242 -14.66 -6.69 5.28
CA ALA A 242 -15.07 -7.19 6.60
C ALA A 242 -15.28 -6.01 7.56
N SER A 243 -16.17 -6.17 8.54
CA SER A 243 -16.28 -5.27 9.69
C SER A 243 -15.75 -5.96 10.96
N PHE A 244 -15.31 -5.18 11.94
CA PHE A 244 -14.82 -5.72 13.20
C PHE A 244 -15.82 -6.66 13.90
N GLU A 245 -17.10 -6.31 13.89
CA GLU A 245 -18.19 -7.05 14.54
C GLU A 245 -18.48 -8.40 13.86
N SER A 246 -18.09 -8.55 12.59
CA SER A 246 -18.30 -9.78 11.82
C SER A 246 -17.28 -10.88 12.14
N ILE A 247 -16.19 -10.56 12.84
CA ILE A 247 -15.08 -11.48 13.10
C ILE A 247 -15.30 -12.17 14.45
N ASN A 248 -15.31 -13.51 14.45
CA ASN A 248 -15.22 -14.28 15.68
C ASN A 248 -13.75 -14.44 16.12
N TRP A 249 -13.32 -13.56 17.02
CA TRP A 249 -11.95 -13.51 17.54
C TRP A 249 -11.52 -14.77 18.31
N SER A 250 -12.47 -15.51 18.90
CA SER A 250 -12.17 -16.74 19.66
C SER A 250 -11.84 -17.94 18.77
N THR A 251 -12.40 -17.96 17.55
CA THR A 251 -12.23 -19.05 16.56
C THR A 251 -11.59 -18.53 15.29
N ILE A 252 -10.81 -17.45 15.35
CA ILE A 252 -10.31 -16.72 14.18
C ILE A 252 -9.38 -17.58 13.29
N THR A 253 -8.76 -18.60 13.88
CA THR A 253 -7.89 -19.56 13.19
C THR A 253 -8.64 -20.80 12.69
N ASP A 254 -9.90 -20.98 13.07
CA ASP A 254 -10.63 -22.20 12.77
C ASP A 254 -11.13 -22.16 11.33
N VAL A 255 -10.82 -23.21 10.57
CA VAL A 255 -11.22 -23.34 9.17
C VAL A 255 -12.08 -24.59 9.03
N PRO A 256 -13.36 -24.45 8.63
CA PRO A 256 -14.23 -25.60 8.42
C PRO A 256 -13.67 -26.58 7.38
N PRO A 257 -13.87 -27.89 7.55
CA PRO A 257 -13.49 -28.88 6.55
C PRO A 257 -14.12 -28.57 5.19
N GLY A 258 -13.34 -28.72 4.12
CA GLY A 258 -13.79 -28.44 2.74
C GLY A 258 -13.73 -26.97 2.32
N THR A 259 -13.31 -26.06 3.21
CA THR A 259 -13.07 -24.65 2.84
C THR A 259 -11.84 -24.54 1.94
N THR A 260 -12.01 -23.87 0.79
CA THR A 260 -10.90 -23.52 -0.11
C THR A 260 -10.39 -22.11 0.20
N PRO A 261 -9.07 -21.86 0.09
CA PRO A 261 -8.54 -20.50 0.23
C PRO A 261 -9.17 -19.51 -0.76
N ASP A 262 -9.30 -18.25 -0.33
CA ASP A 262 -9.80 -17.14 -1.14
C ASP A 262 -8.74 -16.01 -1.22
N PRO A 263 -7.74 -16.15 -2.11
CA PRO A 263 -6.71 -15.12 -2.33
C PRO A 263 -7.26 -13.77 -2.76
N THR A 264 -8.41 -13.75 -3.45
CA THR A 264 -9.04 -12.52 -3.93
C THR A 264 -9.53 -11.69 -2.75
N ARG A 265 -10.21 -12.33 -1.78
CA ARG A 265 -10.63 -11.66 -0.55
C ARG A 265 -9.44 -11.16 0.26
N ALA A 266 -8.38 -11.96 0.39
CA ALA A 266 -7.16 -11.56 1.07
C ALA A 266 -6.50 -10.33 0.40
N PHE A 267 -6.40 -10.33 -0.92
CA PHE A 267 -5.89 -9.19 -1.69
C PHE A 267 -6.74 -7.94 -1.52
N ASN A 268 -8.07 -8.08 -1.59
CA ASN A 268 -9.00 -6.96 -1.39
C ASN A 268 -8.88 -6.36 0.02
N ALA A 269 -8.73 -7.18 1.05
CA ALA A 269 -8.48 -6.72 2.42
C ALA A 269 -7.13 -6.00 2.54
N LEU A 270 -6.09 -6.52 1.88
CA LEU A 270 -4.76 -5.89 1.84
C LEU A 270 -4.83 -4.50 1.21
N MET A 271 -5.57 -4.34 0.12
CA MET A 271 -5.78 -3.05 -0.51
C MET A 271 -6.68 -2.14 0.34
N SER A 272 -7.73 -2.68 0.96
CA SER A 272 -8.62 -1.95 1.86
C SER A 272 -7.87 -1.33 3.05
N SER A 273 -6.88 -2.05 3.61
CA SER A 273 -6.03 -1.51 4.69
C SER A 273 -5.29 -0.22 4.29
N LEU A 274 -4.85 -0.09 3.03
CA LEU A 274 -4.27 1.15 2.50
C LEU A 274 -5.35 2.19 2.16
N THR A 275 -6.48 1.74 1.60
CA THR A 275 -7.61 2.63 1.31
C THR A 275 -8.02 3.38 2.56
N ILE A 276 -8.20 2.69 3.70
CA ILE A 276 -8.55 3.29 4.99
C ILE A 276 -7.58 4.44 5.34
N LEU A 277 -6.28 4.17 5.32
CA LEU A 277 -5.26 5.18 5.64
C LEU A 277 -5.26 6.37 4.64
N SER A 278 -5.60 6.10 3.38
CA SER A 278 -5.61 7.09 2.30
C SER A 278 -6.90 7.91 2.20
N THR A 279 -8.03 7.44 2.73
CA THR A 279 -9.34 8.08 2.50
C THR A 279 -10.06 8.52 3.78
N TRP A 280 -9.71 7.98 4.94
CA TRP A 280 -10.40 8.32 6.20
C TRP A 280 -10.18 9.77 6.65
N PRO A 281 -10.96 10.32 7.58
CA PRO A 281 -10.74 11.68 8.08
C PRO A 281 -9.33 11.90 8.62
N ARG A 282 -8.74 13.08 8.35
CA ARG A 282 -7.37 13.41 8.79
C ARG A 282 -7.20 13.28 10.32
N THR A 283 -8.23 13.63 11.09
CA THR A 283 -8.22 13.52 12.55
C THR A 283 -8.07 12.07 13.02
N ALA A 284 -8.74 11.12 12.36
CA ALA A 284 -8.61 9.70 12.67
C ALA A 284 -7.19 9.18 12.36
N ILE A 285 -6.60 9.63 11.23
CA ILE A 285 -5.20 9.30 10.91
C ILE A 285 -4.25 9.86 11.96
N LEU A 286 -4.38 11.15 12.31
CA LEU A 286 -3.49 11.74 13.32
C LEU A 286 -3.66 11.10 14.70
N HIS A 287 -4.87 10.69 15.07
CA HIS A 287 -5.13 9.93 16.29
C HIS A 287 -4.39 8.58 16.30
N LEU A 288 -4.37 7.86 15.17
CA LEU A 288 -3.66 6.58 15.05
C LEU A 288 -2.13 6.73 15.25
N PHE A 289 -1.57 7.87 14.85
CA PHE A 289 -0.14 8.19 14.96
C PHE A 289 0.22 9.01 16.22
N ALA A 290 -0.74 9.28 17.10
CA ALA A 290 -0.51 10.11 18.27
C ALA A 290 0.44 9.40 19.27
N PRO A 291 1.53 10.03 19.74
CA PRO A 291 2.53 9.40 20.63
C PRO A 291 1.94 8.73 21.88
N GLU A 292 0.86 9.31 22.42
CA GLU A 292 0.12 8.81 23.58
C GLU A 292 -0.78 7.62 23.27
N ASN A 293 -1.12 7.39 22.00
CA ASN A 293 -2.00 6.31 21.58
C ASN A 293 -1.23 4.99 21.44
N LYS A 294 -1.06 4.28 22.56
CA LYS A 294 -0.39 2.97 22.58
C LYS A 294 -1.11 1.92 21.73
N LEU A 295 -2.45 1.89 21.74
CA LEU A 295 -3.22 0.97 20.92
C LEU A 295 -2.99 1.23 19.42
N GLY A 296 -2.99 2.50 19.01
CA GLY A 296 -2.68 2.89 17.63
C GLY A 296 -1.30 2.40 17.18
N HIS A 297 -0.27 2.51 18.03
CA HIS A 297 1.05 1.95 17.74
C HIS A 297 1.06 0.42 17.66
N VAL A 298 0.29 -0.29 18.50
CA VAL A 298 0.10 -1.74 18.37
C VAL A 298 -0.55 -2.09 17.03
N VAL A 299 -1.60 -1.37 16.63
CA VAL A 299 -2.28 -1.58 15.35
C VAL A 299 -1.33 -1.31 14.18
N LEU A 300 -0.54 -0.22 14.23
CA LEU A 300 0.45 0.10 13.21
C LEU A 300 1.58 -0.94 13.13
N ALA A 301 2.04 -1.49 14.25
CA ALA A 301 3.03 -2.56 14.28
C ALA A 301 2.52 -3.81 13.54
N HIS A 302 1.26 -4.20 13.80
CA HIS A 302 0.62 -5.30 13.08
C HIS A 302 0.36 -4.96 11.61
N PHE A 303 -0.03 -3.74 11.30
CA PHE A 303 -0.19 -3.28 9.92
C PHE A 303 1.11 -3.47 9.13
N CYS A 304 2.25 -3.08 9.69
CA CYS A 304 3.54 -3.30 9.06
C CYS A 304 3.85 -4.80 8.94
N ALA A 305 3.82 -5.55 10.04
CA ALA A 305 4.23 -6.95 10.06
C ALA A 305 3.36 -7.84 9.15
N VAL A 306 2.03 -7.72 9.23
CA VAL A 306 1.11 -8.46 8.35
C VAL A 306 1.36 -8.11 6.89
N ARG A 307 1.59 -6.83 6.56
CA ARG A 307 1.90 -6.44 5.17
C ARG A 307 3.24 -7.02 4.69
N PHE A 308 4.26 -7.07 5.54
CA PHE A 308 5.53 -7.69 5.19
C PHE A 308 5.44 -9.21 4.99
N VAL A 309 4.44 -9.87 5.60
CA VAL A 309 4.15 -11.29 5.36
C VAL A 309 3.30 -11.49 4.12
N ILE A 310 2.25 -10.69 3.93
CA ILE A 310 1.21 -10.94 2.93
C ILE A 310 1.47 -10.24 1.58
N ALA A 311 1.92 -8.98 1.59
CA ALA A 311 2.14 -8.23 0.34
C ALA A 311 3.15 -8.87 -0.63
N PRO A 312 4.23 -9.56 -0.20
CA PRO A 312 5.16 -10.20 -1.12
C PRO A 312 4.52 -11.24 -2.06
N PHE A 313 3.43 -11.88 -1.64
CA PHE A 313 2.71 -12.88 -2.43
C PHE A 313 1.88 -12.24 -3.55
N PHE A 314 1.43 -11.00 -3.35
CA PHE A 314 0.62 -10.26 -4.32
C PHE A 314 1.42 -9.24 -5.15
N ALA A 315 2.67 -9.00 -4.81
CA ALA A 315 3.49 -7.97 -5.45
C ALA A 315 3.79 -8.33 -6.92
N PRO A 316 3.46 -7.44 -7.89
CA PRO A 316 3.90 -7.64 -9.28
C PRO A 316 5.43 -7.59 -9.37
N GLU A 317 5.99 -8.09 -10.47
CA GLU A 317 7.45 -8.21 -10.62
C GLU A 317 8.17 -6.86 -10.46
N ALA A 318 7.62 -5.79 -11.02
CA ALA A 318 8.19 -4.44 -10.91
C ALA A 318 8.24 -3.95 -9.45
N ALA A 319 7.19 -4.20 -8.67
CA ALA A 319 7.13 -3.82 -7.26
C ALA A 319 7.99 -4.73 -6.37
N SER A 320 8.16 -5.99 -6.75
CA SER A 320 8.94 -6.99 -6.01
C SER A 320 10.42 -6.63 -5.86
N ARG A 321 10.94 -5.76 -6.73
CA ARG A 321 12.34 -5.32 -6.75
C ARG A 321 12.57 -3.99 -6.00
N VAL A 322 11.50 -3.33 -5.56
CA VAL A 322 11.61 -2.06 -4.83
C VAL A 322 12.29 -2.31 -3.48
N PRO A 323 13.37 -1.59 -3.15
CA PRO A 323 14.02 -1.67 -1.85
C PRO A 323 13.07 -1.39 -0.70
N ILE A 324 13.12 -2.23 0.34
CA ILE A 324 12.23 -2.13 1.50
C ILE A 324 12.92 -1.68 2.79
N GLY A 325 14.21 -1.36 2.74
CA GLY A 325 15.03 -1.12 3.94
C GLY A 325 14.44 -0.07 4.87
N ALA A 326 14.20 1.14 4.37
CA ALA A 326 13.61 2.20 5.18
C ALA A 326 12.22 1.81 5.71
N MET A 327 11.36 1.17 4.89
CA MET A 327 10.05 0.70 5.33
C MET A 327 10.12 -0.29 6.50
N VAL A 328 11.13 -1.17 6.52
CA VAL A 328 11.38 -2.07 7.65
C VAL A 328 11.83 -1.30 8.88
N GLU A 329 12.70 -0.30 8.73
CA GLU A 329 13.10 0.54 9.85
C GLU A 329 11.92 1.34 10.44
N TRP A 330 10.92 1.73 9.64
CA TRP A 330 9.71 2.38 10.18
C TRP A 330 8.96 1.43 11.10
N ALA A 331 8.82 0.20 10.63
CA ALA A 331 8.10 -0.84 11.32
C ALA A 331 8.79 -1.21 12.63
N GLU A 332 10.12 -1.34 12.63
CA GLU A 332 10.94 -1.54 13.83
C GLU A 332 10.73 -0.37 14.82
N ARG A 333 10.79 0.90 14.36
CA ARG A 333 10.52 2.07 15.24
C ARG A 333 9.12 2.09 15.83
N VAL A 334 8.09 1.69 15.07
CA VAL A 334 6.72 1.60 15.60
C VAL A 334 6.62 0.53 16.69
N VAL A 335 7.28 -0.62 16.51
CA VAL A 335 7.35 -1.68 17.52
C VAL A 335 8.07 -1.19 18.79
N ASP A 336 9.15 -0.44 18.64
CA ASP A 336 9.92 0.11 19.75
C ASP A 336 9.11 1.16 20.53
N ALA A 337 8.36 2.03 19.84
CA ALA A 337 7.50 3.04 20.46
C ALA A 337 6.41 2.44 21.38
N VAL A 338 5.97 1.20 21.14
CA VAL A 338 5.09 0.49 22.07
C VAL A 338 5.84 0.13 23.35
N GLY A 339 7.09 -0.33 23.21
CA GLY A 339 7.94 -0.86 24.29
C GLY A 339 8.54 0.19 25.24
N ASP A 340 8.60 1.46 24.87
CA ASP A 340 9.15 2.56 25.70
C ASP A 340 8.25 2.97 26.88
N GLY A 341 7.21 2.20 27.18
CA GLY A 341 6.31 2.40 28.32
C GLY A 341 6.95 2.02 29.67
N ARG A 342 6.21 2.25 30.76
CA ARG A 342 6.64 1.85 32.11
C ARG A 342 6.77 0.32 32.16
N GLU A 343 7.85 -0.17 32.76
CA GLU A 343 8.07 -1.59 32.97
C GLU A 343 6.84 -2.23 33.66
N GLY A 344 6.21 -3.22 33.03
CA GLY A 344 5.02 -3.91 33.54
C GLY A 344 3.66 -3.49 32.98
N ASP A 345 3.60 -2.59 31.99
CA ASP A 345 2.32 -2.13 31.39
C ASP A 345 1.62 -3.13 30.45
N GLY A 346 2.25 -4.27 30.15
CA GLY A 346 1.68 -5.38 29.36
C GLY A 346 1.64 -5.15 27.84
N TRP A 347 1.83 -3.92 27.35
CA TRP A 347 1.70 -3.59 25.92
C TRP A 347 2.73 -4.28 25.04
N ARG A 348 3.92 -4.56 25.59
CA ARG A 348 5.00 -5.28 24.90
C ARG A 348 4.58 -6.66 24.41
N ALA A 349 3.68 -7.34 25.14
CA ALA A 349 3.18 -8.66 24.79
C ALA A 349 2.40 -8.63 23.47
N PHE A 350 1.67 -7.55 23.19
CA PHE A 350 0.90 -7.41 21.96
C PHE A 350 1.78 -7.21 20.72
N VAL A 351 3.03 -6.80 20.85
CA VAL A 351 3.94 -6.58 19.71
C VAL A 351 5.06 -7.61 19.61
N GLU A 352 4.97 -8.74 20.31
CA GLU A 352 5.98 -9.80 20.22
C GLU A 352 6.05 -10.42 18.82
N TRP A 353 4.92 -10.80 18.23
CA TRP A 353 4.90 -11.37 16.88
C TRP A 353 5.37 -10.36 15.82
N PRO A 354 4.87 -9.10 15.78
CA PRO A 354 5.44 -8.07 14.90
C PRO A 354 6.95 -7.90 15.05
N ARG A 355 7.46 -7.85 16.29
CA ARG A 355 8.90 -7.72 16.57
C ARG A 355 9.70 -8.89 15.98
N ARG A 356 9.24 -10.13 16.15
CA ARG A 356 9.93 -11.31 15.60
C ARG A 356 9.99 -11.26 14.08
N VAL A 357 8.84 -11.04 13.42
CA VAL A 357 8.75 -11.01 11.95
C VAL A 357 9.63 -9.90 11.37
N LEU A 358 9.52 -8.69 11.91
CA LEU A 358 10.26 -7.53 11.41
C LEU A 358 11.75 -7.65 11.71
N GLY A 359 12.13 -8.25 12.85
CA GLY A 359 13.53 -8.48 13.20
C GLY A 359 14.26 -9.40 12.22
N VAL A 360 13.60 -10.47 11.74
CA VAL A 360 14.13 -11.39 10.72
C VAL A 360 14.34 -10.64 9.40
N ILE A 361 13.34 -9.87 8.96
CA ILE A 361 13.45 -9.10 7.71
C ILE A 361 14.51 -8.00 7.85
N GLY A 362 14.57 -7.34 8.99
CA GLY A 362 15.57 -6.31 9.30
C GLY A 362 16.99 -6.85 9.26
N ALA A 363 17.22 -8.06 9.77
CA ALA A 363 18.53 -8.72 9.68
C ALA A 363 18.94 -8.96 8.21
N GLU A 364 18.01 -9.41 7.39
CA GLU A 364 18.23 -9.62 5.96
C GLU A 364 18.44 -8.31 5.18
N VAL A 365 17.73 -7.23 5.54
CA VAL A 365 17.97 -5.88 5.00
C VAL A 365 19.39 -5.43 5.31
N ARG A 366 19.86 -5.64 6.55
CA ARG A 366 21.23 -5.30 6.98
C ARG A 366 22.29 -6.13 6.25
N ARG A 367 21.98 -7.38 5.90
CA ARG A 367 22.88 -8.26 5.12
C ARG A 367 22.90 -7.91 3.62
N LYS A 368 21.78 -7.48 3.05
CA LYS A 368 21.64 -7.25 1.60
C LYS A 368 21.03 -5.89 1.28
N ARG A 369 21.87 -4.98 0.76
CA ARG A 369 21.43 -3.70 0.19
C ARG A 369 20.40 -3.92 -0.91
N GLY A 370 19.35 -3.10 -0.91
CA GLY A 370 18.29 -3.18 -1.90
C GLY A 370 17.43 -4.44 -1.80
N LEU A 371 17.36 -5.11 -0.64
CA LEU A 371 16.39 -6.17 -0.40
C LEU A 371 14.99 -5.67 -0.78
N GLY A 372 14.27 -6.44 -1.60
CA GLY A 372 12.90 -6.15 -2.04
C GLY A 372 11.94 -7.28 -1.68
N PHE A 373 10.64 -7.06 -1.85
CA PHE A 373 9.60 -8.05 -1.51
C PHE A 373 9.79 -9.41 -2.20
N GLY A 374 10.36 -9.46 -3.40
CA GLY A 374 10.62 -10.74 -4.08
C GLY A 374 11.53 -11.66 -3.27
N LYS A 375 12.53 -11.12 -2.57
CA LYS A 375 13.43 -11.91 -1.70
C LYS A 375 12.75 -12.25 -0.36
N VAL A 376 11.92 -11.35 0.18
CA VAL A 376 11.11 -11.64 1.38
C VAL A 376 10.15 -12.80 1.12
N ARG A 377 9.47 -12.83 -0.04
CA ARG A 377 8.63 -13.97 -0.45
C ARG A 377 9.43 -15.27 -0.48
N GLU A 378 10.63 -15.24 -1.05
CA GLU A 378 11.49 -16.42 -1.10
C GLU A 378 11.85 -16.93 0.31
N LEU A 379 12.20 -16.03 1.23
CA LEU A 379 12.50 -16.38 2.62
C LEU A 379 11.28 -16.97 3.34
N LEU A 380 10.10 -16.37 3.17
CA LEU A 380 8.84 -16.86 3.77
C LEU A 380 8.48 -18.27 3.29
N VAL A 381 8.75 -18.59 2.02
CA VAL A 381 8.44 -19.91 1.43
C VAL A 381 9.52 -20.95 1.76
N ARG A 382 10.80 -20.58 1.69
CA ARG A 382 11.91 -21.55 1.81
C ARG A 382 12.39 -21.75 3.24
N GLU A 383 12.28 -20.72 4.08
CA GLU A 383 12.85 -20.69 5.43
C GLU A 383 11.82 -20.20 6.48
N PRO A 384 10.58 -20.74 6.50
CA PRO A 384 9.56 -20.27 7.43
C PRO A 384 9.93 -20.45 8.91
N GLN A 385 10.86 -21.37 9.22
CA GLN A 385 11.40 -21.54 10.58
C GLN A 385 12.13 -20.29 11.09
N ALA A 386 12.78 -19.52 10.21
CA ALA A 386 13.46 -18.27 10.59
C ALA A 386 12.48 -17.29 11.23
N PHE A 387 11.30 -17.13 10.62
CA PHE A 387 10.23 -16.26 11.10
C PHE A 387 9.56 -16.76 12.39
N ARG A 388 9.36 -18.08 12.50
CA ARG A 388 8.79 -18.70 13.71
C ARG A 388 9.70 -18.53 14.93
N GLU A 389 10.99 -18.76 14.73
CA GLU A 389 11.98 -18.74 15.81
C GLU A 389 12.60 -17.35 16.03
N GLY A 390 12.30 -16.37 15.16
CA GLY A 390 12.88 -15.04 15.21
C GLY A 390 14.40 -15.01 14.93
N ARG A 391 14.91 -15.99 14.18
CA ARG A 391 16.34 -16.07 13.81
C ARG A 391 16.55 -15.33 12.49
N GLY A 392 17.28 -14.22 12.54
CA GLY A 392 17.69 -13.43 11.37
C GLY A 392 19.18 -13.51 11.08
#